data_AF-A0A9N9WA49-F1
#
_entry.id   AF-A0A9N9WA49-F1
#
_cell.length_a   1.000
_cell.length_b   1.000
_cell.length_c   1.000
_cell.angle_alpha   90.00
_cell.angle_beta   90.00
_cell.angle_gamma   90.00
#
_symmetry.space_group_name_H-M   'P 1'
#
loop_
_entity.id
_entity.type
_entity.pdbx_description
1 polymer ?
#
loop_
_entity_poly.entity_id
_entity_poly.type
_entity_poly.pdbx_seq_one_letter_code
_entity_poly.pdbx_strand_id
1 'polypeptide(L)'
;MVKIAKNKLQKPQAKPENDVVILPPWRMSDEPAPKQVKWINRQRVLVFATRGINHRHRHVMEDIKKLMPHHKTESKMERSKNLYVVNEISEMKNCNKCLLFEGRKMRDLYLWMSNIPNGPSVKFLVENVYTMAELKMTGNCLRGSRPLLSFDPQFTKEPHHMLLKELLTQIFGVPNHHPKSQPFFDHVYTFMILDNRIWFRNYQILSEDGALAEIGPRFVLNPVKIFSGSFGGMTLWENPKYISPAKLRQAYSKKAAHKYERRIEKKVLYESTKPETGYPDIEGADFFKGDPMEKAKEVVVKEEESEKSSEEDNLVENIAPKNKGKAKPDMAIRRKQLKAKSKAISDQIKKRKQFKKKKPLKCPH
;
A
#
# COMPACT_ATOMS: atom_id res chain seq x y z
N MET A 1 -74.65 37.36 -9.82
CA MET A 1 -73.87 36.63 -8.79
C MET A 1 -72.71 35.91 -9.45
N VAL A 2 -71.50 36.47 -9.40
CA VAL A 2 -70.23 35.75 -9.65
C VAL A 2 -69.19 36.37 -8.72
N LYS A 3 -68.62 35.56 -7.82
CA LYS A 3 -67.66 35.99 -6.80
C LYS A 3 -66.27 36.17 -7.43
N ILE A 4 -65.74 37.38 -7.39
CA ILE A 4 -64.33 37.67 -7.73
C ILE A 4 -63.53 37.68 -6.41
N ALA A 5 -62.69 36.67 -6.22
CA ALA A 5 -61.76 36.59 -5.09
C ALA A 5 -60.60 37.57 -5.30
N LYS A 6 -60.47 38.57 -4.42
CA LYS A 6 -59.31 39.46 -4.38
C LYS A 6 -58.18 38.80 -3.58
N ASN A 7 -57.12 38.42 -4.29
CA ASN A 7 -55.84 38.02 -3.71
C ASN A 7 -55.25 39.14 -2.83
N LYS A 8 -54.95 38.82 -1.57
CA LYS A 8 -54.14 39.66 -0.68
C LYS A 8 -52.68 39.56 -1.15
N LEU A 9 -52.10 40.67 -1.61
CA LEU A 9 -50.65 40.80 -1.78
C LEU A 9 -49.97 40.58 -0.42
N GLN A 10 -49.16 39.52 -0.33
CA GLN A 10 -48.18 39.37 0.75
C GLN A 10 -46.99 40.28 0.43
N LYS A 11 -46.67 41.20 1.35
CA LYS A 11 -45.42 41.96 1.31
C LYS A 11 -44.25 40.97 1.53
N PRO A 12 -43.14 41.07 0.79
CA PRO A 12 -41.97 40.24 1.02
C PRO A 12 -41.36 40.55 2.39
N GLN A 13 -41.22 39.52 3.23
CA GLN A 13 -40.50 39.62 4.50
C GLN A 13 -39.01 39.83 4.21
N ALA A 14 -38.50 40.99 4.61
CA ALA A 14 -37.08 41.27 4.61
C ALA A 14 -36.34 40.31 5.55
N LYS A 15 -35.19 39.82 5.11
CA LYS A 15 -34.26 39.03 5.95
C LYS A 15 -33.82 39.88 7.15
N PRO A 16 -33.74 39.33 8.37
CA PRO A 16 -33.16 40.06 9.48
C PRO A 16 -31.65 40.18 9.28
N GLU A 17 -31.21 41.40 8.95
CA GLU A 17 -29.82 41.81 8.98
C GLU A 17 -29.43 42.13 10.44
N ASN A 18 -28.30 41.57 10.84
CA ASN A 18 -27.44 41.95 11.96
C ASN A 18 -27.94 41.60 13.37
N ASP A 19 -27.16 40.72 14.02
CA ASP A 19 -27.08 40.55 15.47
C ASP A 19 -26.64 41.87 16.14
N VAL A 20 -27.53 42.87 16.17
CA VAL A 20 -27.35 44.05 17.01
C VAL A 20 -27.77 43.65 18.41
N VAL A 21 -26.80 43.35 19.26
CA VAL A 21 -27.01 43.11 20.68
C VAL A 21 -27.52 44.41 21.30
N ILE A 22 -28.83 44.51 21.52
CA ILE A 22 -29.43 45.61 22.26
C ILE A 22 -29.01 45.46 23.72
N LEU A 23 -28.06 46.30 24.16
CA LEU A 23 -27.62 46.33 25.54
C LEU A 23 -28.73 46.95 26.41
N PRO A 24 -28.91 46.47 27.66
CA PRO A 24 -29.86 47.06 28.58
C PRO A 24 -29.51 48.53 28.88
N PRO A 25 -30.51 49.38 29.14
CA PRO A 25 -30.33 50.82 29.36
C PRO A 25 -29.58 51.14 30.67
N TRP A 26 -29.53 50.20 31.61
CA TRP A 26 -28.81 50.34 32.86
C TRP A 26 -28.04 49.06 33.16
N ARG A 27 -26.80 49.23 33.59
CA ARG A 27 -25.91 48.16 34.02
C ARG A 27 -25.35 48.57 35.37
N MET A 28 -25.47 47.70 36.37
CA MET A 28 -24.79 47.88 37.65
C MET A 28 -23.28 47.83 37.41
N SER A 29 -22.55 48.89 37.80
CA SER A 29 -21.09 49.01 37.59
C SER A 29 -20.30 47.87 38.24
N ASP A 30 -20.84 47.26 39.31
CA ASP A 30 -20.22 46.18 40.06
C ASP A 30 -20.49 44.78 39.49
N GLU A 31 -21.31 44.65 38.44
CA GLU A 31 -21.51 43.34 37.79
C GLU A 31 -20.32 42.99 36.88
N PRO A 32 -19.53 41.95 37.21
CA PRO A 32 -18.41 41.56 36.38
C PRO A 32 -18.92 41.21 34.98
N ALA A 33 -18.27 41.73 33.94
CA ALA A 33 -18.72 41.48 32.58
C ALA A 33 -18.84 39.98 32.31
N PRO A 34 -19.94 39.52 31.65
CA PRO A 34 -20.13 38.10 31.38
C PRO A 34 -18.91 37.61 30.60
N LYS A 35 -18.13 36.71 31.22
CA LYS A 35 -16.94 36.13 30.58
C LYS A 35 -17.44 35.33 29.39
N GLN A 36 -17.35 35.91 28.20
CA GLN A 36 -17.58 35.18 26.96
C GLN A 36 -16.73 33.91 27.01
N VAL A 37 -17.38 32.75 26.92
CA VAL A 37 -16.68 31.46 26.90
C VAL A 37 -15.95 31.39 25.56
N LYS A 38 -14.74 31.96 25.50
CA LYS A 38 -13.95 32.14 24.26
C LYS A 38 -13.61 30.80 23.58
N TRP A 39 -13.73 29.69 24.31
CA TRP A 39 -13.49 28.34 23.82
C TRP A 39 -14.79 27.69 23.30
N ILE A 40 -15.14 28.01 22.05
CA ILE A 40 -16.35 27.55 21.36
C ILE A 40 -16.18 26.11 20.86
N ASN A 41 -15.05 25.80 20.22
CA ASN A 41 -14.79 24.49 19.62
C ASN A 41 -14.06 23.56 20.61
N ARG A 42 -14.82 22.79 21.41
CA ARG A 42 -14.25 21.87 22.41
C ARG A 42 -13.88 20.53 21.80
N GLN A 43 -12.82 20.50 21.00
CA GLN A 43 -12.27 19.25 20.45
C GLN A 43 -11.34 18.57 21.45
N ARG A 44 -11.47 17.24 21.55
CA ARG A 44 -10.60 16.36 22.33
C ARG A 44 -10.34 15.11 21.50
N VAL A 45 -9.06 14.83 21.26
CA VAL A 45 -8.63 13.72 20.40
C VAL A 45 -7.99 12.64 21.26
N LEU A 46 -8.56 11.45 21.24
CA LEU A 46 -7.96 10.27 21.85
C LEU A 46 -6.85 9.73 20.95
N VAL A 47 -5.64 9.54 21.48
CA VAL A 47 -4.50 9.01 20.72
C VAL A 47 -3.91 7.81 21.44
N PHE A 48 -4.06 6.63 20.84
CA PHE A 48 -3.54 5.39 21.39
C PHE A 48 -3.29 4.33 20.31
N ALA A 49 -2.74 3.19 20.72
CA ALA A 49 -2.30 2.17 19.80
C ALA A 49 -2.73 0.77 20.26
N THR A 50 -2.81 -0.16 19.32
CA THR A 50 -2.92 -1.58 19.62
C THR A 50 -1.55 -2.14 20.04
N ARG A 51 -1.54 -3.26 20.76
CA ARG A 51 -0.34 -4.11 20.83
C ARG A 51 0.09 -4.50 19.41
N GLY A 52 1.40 -4.59 19.16
CA GLY A 52 1.92 -4.91 17.82
C GLY A 52 2.59 -3.77 17.05
N ILE A 53 2.84 -2.62 17.68
CA ILE A 53 3.52 -1.48 17.05
C ILE A 53 5.05 -1.55 17.15
N ASN A 54 5.71 -1.18 16.04
CA ASN A 54 7.16 -1.08 15.92
C ASN A 54 7.72 0.11 16.74
N HIS A 55 9.02 0.13 16.98
CA HIS A 55 9.73 1.24 17.64
C HIS A 55 9.49 2.58 16.92
N ARG A 56 9.67 2.63 15.59
CA ARG A 56 9.42 3.86 14.79
C ARG A 56 7.98 4.37 14.92
N HIS A 57 7.01 3.45 14.98
CA HIS A 57 5.60 3.83 15.10
C HIS A 57 5.27 4.42 16.49
N ARG A 58 6.01 4.03 17.54
CA ARG A 58 5.88 4.62 18.89
C ARG A 58 6.33 6.06 18.90
N HIS A 59 7.50 6.33 18.31
CA HIS A 59 8.02 7.68 18.17
C HIS A 59 7.06 8.58 17.39
N VAL A 60 6.51 8.12 16.26
CA VAL A 60 5.52 8.93 15.52
C VAL A 60 4.23 9.15 16.32
N MET A 61 3.76 8.17 17.09
CA MET A 61 2.62 8.37 17.98
C MET A 61 2.94 9.42 19.07
N GLU A 62 4.15 9.41 19.62
CA GLU A 62 4.61 10.39 20.61
C GLU A 62 4.80 11.79 20.00
N ASP A 63 5.31 11.87 18.78
CA ASP A 63 5.45 13.13 18.03
C ASP A 63 4.07 13.75 17.78
N ILE A 64 3.08 12.96 17.35
CA ILE A 64 1.70 13.42 17.16
C ILE A 64 1.08 13.89 18.50
N LYS A 65 1.40 13.25 19.62
CA LYS A 65 0.96 13.70 20.95
C LYS A 65 1.63 15.02 21.36
N LYS A 66 2.91 15.22 21.03
CA LYS A 66 3.60 16.49 21.30
C LYS A 66 3.02 17.65 20.49
N LEU A 67 2.65 17.37 19.23
CA LEU A 67 2.08 18.34 18.30
C LEU A 67 0.68 18.85 18.69
N MET A 68 -0.19 17.98 19.19
CA MET A 68 -1.59 18.34 19.49
C MET A 68 -1.79 18.60 21.00
N PRO A 69 -2.10 19.81 21.47
CA PRO A 69 -2.32 20.09 22.90
C PRO A 69 -3.63 19.50 23.46
N HIS A 70 -4.61 19.26 22.61
CA HIS A 70 -5.93 18.69 22.93
C HIS A 70 -5.96 17.15 22.87
N HIS A 71 -4.79 16.51 22.79
CA HIS A 71 -4.70 15.05 22.85
C HIS A 71 -4.98 14.52 24.26
N LYS A 72 -5.60 13.33 24.32
CA LYS A 72 -5.64 12.49 25.50
C LYS A 72 -4.95 11.17 25.18
N THR A 73 -4.10 10.72 26.08
CA THR A 73 -3.40 9.44 25.96
C THR A 73 -4.26 8.32 26.53
N GLU A 74 -4.11 7.13 25.98
CA GLU A 74 -4.62 5.91 26.60
C GLU A 74 -3.61 4.77 26.55
N SER A 75 -3.78 3.81 27.46
CA SER A 75 -3.06 2.54 27.44
C SER A 75 -3.26 1.77 26.13
N LYS A 76 -2.35 0.84 25.83
CA LYS A 76 -2.42 0.09 24.56
C LYS A 76 -3.51 -0.97 24.64
N MET A 77 -4.44 -0.95 23.69
CA MET A 77 -5.50 -1.96 23.62
C MET A 77 -4.96 -3.30 23.11
N GLU A 78 -5.59 -4.38 23.55
CA GLU A 78 -5.42 -5.71 22.97
C GLU A 78 -5.98 -5.75 21.55
N ARG A 79 -5.41 -6.61 20.69
CA ARG A 79 -5.88 -6.80 19.33
C ARG A 79 -7.14 -7.68 19.32
N SER A 80 -8.28 -7.10 19.67
CA SER A 80 -9.59 -7.74 19.51
C SER A 80 -10.13 -7.54 18.08
N LYS A 81 -11.11 -8.37 17.68
CA LYS A 81 -11.85 -8.19 16.42
C LYS A 81 -12.89 -7.06 16.52
N ASN A 82 -13.34 -6.75 17.74
CA ASN A 82 -14.38 -5.76 18.02
C ASN A 82 -13.72 -4.42 18.34
N LEU A 83 -13.78 -3.50 17.38
CA LEU A 83 -13.26 -2.14 17.55
C LEU A 83 -14.26 -1.19 18.23
N TYR A 84 -15.48 -1.66 18.55
CA TYR A 84 -16.48 -0.89 19.30
C TYR A 84 -16.03 -0.49 20.71
N VAL A 85 -15.13 -1.26 21.32
CA VAL A 85 -14.51 -0.96 22.62
C VAL A 85 -13.83 0.42 22.62
N VAL A 86 -13.38 0.90 21.45
CA VAL A 86 -12.77 2.22 21.32
C VAL A 86 -13.77 3.35 21.58
N ASN A 87 -15.05 3.14 21.25
CA ASN A 87 -16.10 4.12 21.52
C ASN A 87 -16.33 4.27 23.02
N GLU A 88 -16.40 3.15 23.75
CA GLU A 88 -16.54 3.13 25.22
C GLU A 88 -15.35 3.83 25.91
N ILE A 89 -14.12 3.52 25.50
CA ILE A 89 -12.91 4.19 26.00
C ILE A 89 -12.96 5.70 25.74
N SER A 90 -13.45 6.10 24.56
CA SER A 90 -13.55 7.50 24.19
C SER A 90 -14.63 8.24 24.97
N GLU A 91 -15.73 7.56 25.28
CA GLU A 91 -16.81 8.08 26.13
C GLU A 91 -16.33 8.24 27.58
N MET A 92 -15.66 7.24 28.17
CA MET A 92 -15.05 7.34 29.50
C MET A 92 -14.09 8.53 29.62
N LYS A 93 -13.39 8.87 28.52
CA LYS A 93 -12.46 10.00 28.47
C LYS A 93 -13.07 11.30 27.94
N ASN A 94 -14.36 11.35 27.61
CA ASN A 94 -15.02 12.48 26.99
C ASN A 94 -14.23 13.02 25.78
N CYS A 95 -13.92 12.14 24.83
CA CYS A 95 -13.23 12.43 23.58
C CYS A 95 -14.20 12.41 22.40
N ASN A 96 -14.15 13.44 21.56
CA ASN A 96 -15.04 13.57 20.39
C ASN A 96 -14.45 12.89 19.15
N LYS A 97 -13.13 12.68 19.16
CA LYS A 97 -12.33 12.20 18.03
C LYS A 97 -11.36 11.14 18.51
N CYS A 98 -11.00 10.21 17.64
CA CYS A 98 -10.01 9.18 17.96
C CYS A 98 -9.03 8.94 16.81
N LEU A 99 -7.77 8.75 17.20
CA LEU A 99 -6.67 8.25 16.40
C LEU A 99 -6.19 6.93 17.01
N LEU A 100 -6.45 5.83 16.31
CA LEU A 100 -6.01 4.50 16.70
C LEU A 100 -4.91 3.99 15.75
N PHE A 101 -3.74 3.72 16.31
CA PHE A 101 -2.62 3.09 15.61
C PHE A 101 -2.72 1.57 15.71
N GLU A 102 -3.16 0.90 14.64
CA GLU A 102 -3.24 -0.56 14.54
C GLU A 102 -1.94 -1.13 13.94
N GLY A 103 -1.12 -1.75 14.78
CA GLY A 103 0.09 -2.46 14.35
C GLY A 103 -0.21 -3.88 13.87
N ARG A 104 0.27 -4.28 12.68
CA ARG A 104 0.23 -5.67 12.20
C ARG A 104 1.63 -6.25 12.04
N LYS A 105 1.86 -7.41 12.65
CA LYS A 105 3.12 -8.18 12.56
C LYS A 105 4.38 -7.33 12.84
N MET A 106 4.27 -6.29 13.69
CA MET A 106 5.33 -5.32 13.99
C MET A 106 5.94 -4.62 12.76
N ARG A 107 5.27 -4.68 11.60
CA ARG A 107 5.80 -4.19 10.32
C ARG A 107 4.88 -3.18 9.66
N ASP A 108 3.60 -3.53 9.53
CA ASP A 108 2.63 -2.67 8.86
C ASP A 108 1.91 -1.81 9.90
N LEU A 109 1.72 -0.53 9.59
CA LEU A 109 0.97 0.40 10.42
C LEU A 109 -0.31 0.83 9.72
N TYR A 110 -1.43 0.65 10.40
CA TYR A 110 -2.69 1.24 9.99
C TYR A 110 -3.08 2.33 10.98
N LEU A 111 -3.64 3.41 10.46
CA LEU A 111 -4.17 4.49 11.27
C LEU A 111 -5.67 4.56 11.03
N TRP A 112 -6.42 4.46 12.10
CA TRP A 112 -7.86 4.73 12.09
C TRP A 112 -8.09 6.13 12.62
N MET A 113 -8.89 6.89 11.90
CA MET A 113 -9.37 8.19 12.34
C MET A 113 -10.89 8.15 12.39
N SER A 114 -11.50 8.56 13.50
CA SER A 114 -12.96 8.57 13.62
C SER A 114 -13.50 9.74 14.42
N ASN A 115 -14.75 10.06 14.10
CA ASN A 115 -15.63 10.86 14.95
C ASN A 115 -16.45 9.92 15.83
N ILE A 116 -16.46 10.17 17.14
CA ILE A 116 -17.19 9.36 18.11
C ILE A 116 -18.42 10.15 18.60
N PRO A 117 -19.57 9.48 18.86
CA PRO A 117 -19.86 8.06 18.63
C PRO A 117 -20.39 7.73 17.23
N ASN A 118 -20.90 8.73 16.50
CA ASN A 118 -21.72 8.52 15.31
C ASN A 118 -20.94 8.18 14.03
N GLY A 119 -19.61 8.27 14.01
CA GLY A 119 -18.81 8.20 12.77
C GLY A 119 -18.76 9.55 12.03
N PRO A 120 -18.11 9.63 10.84
CA PRO A 120 -17.52 8.56 10.05
C PRO A 120 -16.18 8.06 10.60
N SER A 121 -15.72 6.92 10.11
CA SER A 121 -14.36 6.42 10.37
C SER A 121 -13.61 6.09 9.09
N VAL A 122 -12.31 6.34 9.11
CA VAL A 122 -11.45 6.14 7.95
C VAL A 122 -10.27 5.29 8.37
N LYS A 123 -9.99 4.28 7.54
CA LYS A 123 -8.80 3.45 7.69
C LYS A 123 -7.76 3.88 6.67
N PHE A 124 -6.57 4.21 7.16
CA PHE A 124 -5.38 4.48 6.36
C PHE A 124 -4.33 3.40 6.58
N LEU A 125 -3.57 3.11 5.53
CA LEU A 125 -2.26 2.48 5.63
C LEU A 125 -1.22 3.60 5.70
N VAL A 126 -0.37 3.58 6.72
CA VAL A 126 0.70 4.57 6.87
C VAL A 126 1.98 4.01 6.25
N GLU A 127 2.54 4.76 5.31
CA GLU A 127 3.78 4.45 4.60
C GLU A 127 4.80 5.59 4.78
N ASN A 128 6.08 5.30 4.50
CA ASN A 128 7.18 6.29 4.50
C ASN A 128 7.22 7.16 5.77
N VAL A 129 7.23 6.50 6.91
CA VAL A 129 7.23 7.12 8.23
C VAL A 129 8.65 7.57 8.60
N TYR A 130 8.79 8.87 8.86
CA TYR A 130 9.99 9.52 9.38
C TYR A 130 9.63 10.31 10.65
N THR A 131 10.37 10.09 11.73
CA THR A 131 10.12 10.69 13.04
C THR A 131 10.77 12.07 13.18
N MET A 132 10.35 12.89 14.14
CA MET A 132 11.01 14.18 14.43
C MET A 132 12.48 14.03 14.84
N ALA A 133 12.85 12.90 15.43
CA ALA A 133 14.21 12.63 15.90
C ALA A 133 15.22 12.26 14.78
N GLU A 134 14.86 12.41 13.50
CA GLU A 134 15.76 12.09 12.40
C GLU A 134 16.64 13.28 12.01
N LEU A 135 17.92 13.00 11.69
CA LEU A 135 18.97 14.00 11.50
C LEU A 135 18.68 15.09 10.44
N LYS A 136 17.80 14.81 9.47
CA LYS A 136 17.49 15.73 8.37
C LYS A 136 16.43 16.78 8.71
N MET A 137 15.79 16.69 9.89
CA MET A 137 14.77 17.63 10.30
C MET A 137 15.40 18.67 11.23
N THR A 138 15.66 19.86 10.72
CA THR A 138 16.35 20.94 11.45
C THR A 138 15.40 21.93 12.12
N GLY A 139 14.11 21.88 11.78
CA GLY A 139 13.10 22.77 12.35
C GLY A 139 12.68 22.37 13.77
N ASN A 140 12.26 23.36 14.54
CA ASN A 140 11.65 23.18 15.87
C ASN A 140 10.30 23.93 15.93
N CYS A 141 9.41 23.56 16.84
CA CYS A 141 8.20 24.33 17.08
C CYS A 141 7.80 24.34 18.56
N LEU A 142 7.16 25.42 18.99
CA LEU A 142 6.55 25.56 20.30
C LEU A 142 5.52 24.46 20.52
N ARG A 143 5.61 23.81 21.68
CA ARG A 143 4.67 22.77 22.05
C ARG A 143 3.29 23.37 22.31
N GLY A 144 2.30 22.96 21.53
CA GLY A 144 0.92 23.43 21.68
C GLY A 144 0.64 24.77 21.02
N SER A 145 1.53 25.30 20.18
CA SER A 145 1.18 26.36 19.23
C SER A 145 0.09 25.88 18.27
N ARG A 146 -0.64 26.84 17.71
CA ARG A 146 -1.74 26.55 16.80
C ARG A 146 -1.16 26.37 15.40
N PRO A 147 -1.33 25.20 14.76
CA PRO A 147 -0.85 24.99 13.41
C PRO A 147 -1.72 25.72 12.39
N LEU A 148 -1.10 26.22 11.33
CA LEU A 148 -1.82 26.51 10.09
C LEU A 148 -2.01 25.22 9.30
N LEU A 149 -3.21 24.99 8.78
CA LEU A 149 -3.51 23.82 7.95
C LEU A 149 -3.55 24.24 6.48
N SER A 150 -2.59 23.75 5.71
CA SER A 150 -2.55 23.93 4.26
C SER A 150 -3.00 22.65 3.56
N PHE A 151 -4.03 22.76 2.75
CA PHE A 151 -4.59 21.66 1.97
C PHE A 151 -4.42 21.94 0.48
N ASP A 152 -4.00 20.92 -0.25
CA ASP A 152 -4.00 20.92 -1.71
C ASP A 152 -5.43 21.17 -2.27
N PRO A 153 -5.61 22.03 -3.28
CA PRO A 153 -6.87 22.20 -4.00
C PRO A 153 -7.54 20.89 -4.47
N GLN A 154 -6.76 19.83 -4.70
CA GLN A 154 -7.29 18.50 -5.05
C GLN A 154 -8.28 17.94 -4.01
N PHE A 155 -8.20 18.35 -2.74
CA PHE A 155 -9.12 17.90 -1.71
C PHE A 155 -10.58 18.31 -1.96
N THR A 156 -10.82 19.34 -2.77
CA THR A 156 -12.16 19.85 -3.07
C THR A 156 -12.79 19.16 -4.28
N LYS A 157 -12.00 18.40 -5.08
CA LYS A 157 -12.48 17.81 -6.34
C LYS A 157 -13.35 16.58 -6.14
N GLU A 158 -12.95 15.68 -5.24
CA GLU A 158 -13.65 14.42 -5.01
C GLU A 158 -14.36 14.42 -3.64
N PRO A 159 -15.59 13.87 -3.53
CA PRO A 159 -16.38 13.97 -2.31
C PRO A 159 -15.75 13.23 -1.13
N HIS A 160 -15.07 12.11 -1.39
CA HIS A 160 -14.37 11.38 -0.34
C HIS A 160 -13.18 12.20 0.18
N HIS A 161 -12.45 12.91 -0.68
CA HIS A 161 -11.38 13.81 -0.26
C HIS A 161 -11.92 15.02 0.52
N MET A 162 -13.08 15.56 0.17
CA MET A 162 -13.72 16.62 0.93
C MET A 162 -14.06 16.17 2.36
N LEU A 163 -14.58 14.95 2.52
CA LEU A 163 -14.80 14.33 3.84
C LEU A 163 -13.49 14.18 4.60
N LEU A 164 -12.42 13.72 3.94
CA LEU A 164 -11.10 13.59 4.58
C LEU A 164 -10.54 14.94 5.02
N LYS A 165 -10.71 16.00 4.21
CA LYS A 165 -10.29 17.36 4.55
C LYS A 165 -10.99 17.85 5.83
N GLU A 166 -12.31 17.69 5.92
CA GLU A 166 -13.08 18.05 7.11
C GLU A 166 -12.62 17.26 8.35
N LEU A 167 -12.46 15.95 8.21
CA LEU A 167 -12.02 15.09 9.30
C LEU A 167 -10.61 15.43 9.79
N LEU A 168 -9.67 15.67 8.87
CA LEU A 168 -8.29 16.08 9.20
C LEU A 168 -8.26 17.47 9.84
N THR A 169 -9.08 18.40 9.36
CA THR A 169 -9.21 19.75 9.93
C THR A 169 -9.67 19.69 11.38
N GLN A 170 -10.64 18.83 11.70
CA GLN A 170 -11.15 18.66 13.05
C GLN A 170 -10.20 17.90 13.99
N ILE A 171 -9.27 17.10 13.47
CA ILE A 171 -8.33 16.32 14.29
C ILE A 171 -7.07 17.14 14.56
N PHE A 172 -6.43 17.65 13.49
CA PHE A 172 -5.15 18.35 13.57
C PHE A 172 -5.31 19.84 13.88
N GLY A 173 -6.51 20.40 13.71
CA GLY A 173 -6.82 21.75 14.14
C GLY A 173 -6.78 21.89 15.66
N VAL A 174 -6.08 22.90 16.16
CA VAL A 174 -6.08 23.25 17.58
C VAL A 174 -7.12 24.33 17.82
N PRO A 175 -8.10 24.10 18.72
CA PRO A 175 -9.16 25.08 18.94
C PRO A 175 -8.61 26.36 19.58
N ASN A 176 -9.21 27.50 19.21
CA ASN A 176 -8.82 28.79 19.77
C ASN A 176 -9.13 28.84 21.27
N HIS A 177 -8.21 29.41 22.06
CA HIS A 177 -8.28 29.48 23.53
C HIS A 177 -8.36 28.11 24.24
N HIS A 178 -7.73 27.08 23.67
CA HIS A 178 -7.53 25.84 24.41
C HIS A 178 -6.64 26.11 25.64
N PRO A 179 -6.90 25.52 26.83
CA PRO A 179 -6.13 25.83 28.04
C PRO A 179 -4.62 25.60 27.92
N LYS A 180 -4.22 24.70 27.01
CA LYS A 180 -2.80 24.37 26.72
C LYS A 180 -2.29 24.96 25.40
N SER A 181 -3.10 25.72 24.66
CA SER A 181 -2.65 26.30 23.39
C SER A 181 -1.86 27.57 23.63
N GLN A 182 -0.76 27.73 22.91
CA GLN A 182 -0.04 28.99 22.82
C GLN A 182 -0.73 29.93 21.82
N PRO A 183 -0.62 31.26 22.00
CA PRO A 183 -1.27 32.22 21.11
C PRO A 183 -0.62 32.33 19.72
N PHE A 184 0.67 32.00 19.61
CA PHE A 184 1.46 32.18 18.39
C PHE A 184 1.27 31.04 17.36
N PHE A 185 1.43 31.40 16.09
CA PHE A 185 1.52 30.47 14.97
C PHE A 185 2.99 30.26 14.62
N ASP A 186 3.48 29.05 14.82
CA ASP A 186 4.91 28.72 14.66
C ASP A 186 5.15 27.68 13.54
N HIS A 187 4.12 26.90 13.21
CA HIS A 187 4.26 25.80 12.25
C HIS A 187 3.03 25.60 11.38
N VAL A 188 3.26 24.92 10.26
CA VAL A 188 2.27 24.63 9.21
C VAL A 188 2.22 23.13 8.96
N TYR A 189 1.02 22.56 9.01
CA TYR A 189 0.75 21.24 8.49
C TYR A 189 0.33 21.33 7.04
N THR A 190 1.01 20.59 6.19
CA THR A 190 0.73 20.52 4.76
C THR A 190 0.21 19.14 4.43
N PHE A 191 -0.96 19.10 3.79
CA PHE A 191 -1.57 17.90 3.25
C PHE A 191 -1.59 18.01 1.74
N MET A 192 -0.82 17.15 1.08
CA MET A 192 -0.69 17.13 -0.38
C MET A 192 -1.21 15.81 -0.93
N ILE A 193 -1.96 15.83 -2.03
CA ILE A 193 -2.41 14.59 -2.67
C ILE A 193 -1.50 14.30 -3.86
N LEU A 194 -0.86 13.12 -3.83
CA LEU A 194 -0.06 12.63 -4.94
C LEU A 194 -0.31 11.12 -5.07
N ASP A 195 -0.64 10.65 -6.27
CA ASP A 195 -0.95 9.25 -6.57
C ASP A 195 -2.04 8.64 -5.66
N ASN A 196 -3.12 9.41 -5.40
CA ASN A 196 -4.21 9.03 -4.47
C ASN A 196 -3.74 8.74 -3.04
N ARG A 197 -2.57 9.25 -2.65
CA ARG A 197 -2.02 9.17 -1.30
C ARG A 197 -1.89 10.57 -0.74
N ILE A 198 -2.13 10.70 0.56
CA ILE A 198 -2.02 11.97 1.27
C ILE A 198 -0.65 12.04 1.92
N TRP A 199 0.15 13.02 1.52
CA TRP A 199 1.44 13.31 2.09
C TRP A 199 1.25 14.32 3.20
N PHE A 200 1.73 13.98 4.39
CA PHE A 200 1.76 14.87 5.54
C PHE A 200 3.18 15.36 5.76
N ARG A 201 3.34 16.69 5.86
CA ARG A 201 4.59 17.32 6.30
C ARG A 201 4.31 18.47 7.26
N ASN A 202 5.26 18.68 8.17
CA ASN A 202 5.21 19.72 9.18
C ASN A 202 6.42 20.65 9.02
N TYR A 203 6.15 21.94 8.85
CA TYR A 203 7.13 22.98 8.60
C TYR A 203 7.09 24.05 9.69
N GLN A 204 8.26 24.48 10.17
CA GLN A 204 8.42 25.67 11.00
C GLN A 204 8.39 26.91 10.12
N ILE A 205 7.77 27.98 10.62
CA ILE A 205 7.84 29.32 10.04
C ILE A 205 9.08 30.00 10.64
N LEU A 206 10.12 30.23 9.83
CA LEU A 206 11.39 30.77 10.32
C LEU A 206 11.41 32.30 10.33
N SER A 207 10.78 32.91 9.32
CA SER A 207 10.76 34.36 9.13
C SER A 207 9.44 34.78 8.49
N GLU A 208 9.05 36.04 8.65
CA GLU A 208 7.82 36.60 8.07
C GLU A 208 7.84 36.56 6.53
N ASP A 209 9.03 36.50 5.93
CA ASP A 209 9.25 36.34 4.48
C ASP A 209 8.81 34.98 3.91
N GLY A 210 8.33 34.06 4.76
CA GLY A 210 7.80 32.75 4.34
C GLY A 210 8.86 31.65 4.20
N ALA A 211 10.05 31.83 4.77
CA ALA A 211 11.04 30.76 4.86
C ALA A 211 10.55 29.63 5.77
N LEU A 212 10.57 28.39 5.26
CA LEU A 212 10.07 27.21 5.96
C LEU A 212 11.18 26.19 6.21
N ALA A 213 11.27 25.66 7.43
CA ALA A 213 12.18 24.56 7.79
C ALA A 213 11.41 23.29 8.16
N GLU A 214 11.87 22.11 7.75
CA GLU A 214 11.18 20.85 8.05
C GLU A 214 11.39 20.41 9.52
N ILE A 215 10.31 20.19 10.27
CA ILE A 215 10.32 19.71 11.68
C ILE A 215 10.05 18.19 11.74
N GLY A 216 9.04 17.73 11.00
CA GLY A 216 8.50 16.37 11.10
C GLY A 216 7.36 16.24 12.12
N PRO A 217 6.74 15.04 12.24
CA PRO A 217 7.03 13.82 11.49
C PRO A 217 6.55 13.91 10.05
N ARG A 218 7.14 13.08 9.17
CA ARG A 218 6.71 12.92 7.78
C ARG A 218 6.13 11.53 7.60
N PHE A 219 4.97 11.45 6.98
CA PHE A 219 4.36 10.17 6.64
C PHE A 219 3.40 10.32 5.47
N VAL A 220 3.10 9.20 4.83
CA VAL A 220 2.16 9.09 3.73
C VAL A 220 0.97 8.25 4.18
N LEU A 221 -0.22 8.80 4.06
CA LEU A 221 -1.48 8.11 4.34
C LEU A 221 -2.07 7.61 3.02
N ASN A 222 -2.20 6.30 2.90
CA ASN A 222 -2.89 5.65 1.80
C ASN A 222 -4.31 5.27 2.27
N PRO A 223 -5.38 5.94 1.78
CA PRO A 223 -6.74 5.66 2.22
C PRO A 223 -7.17 4.27 1.76
N VAL A 224 -7.71 3.47 2.69
CA VAL A 224 -8.12 2.08 2.45
C VAL A 224 -9.62 2.00 2.25
N LYS A 225 -10.37 2.37 3.29
CA LYS A 225 -11.83 2.33 3.34
C LYS A 225 -12.36 3.45 4.24
N ILE A 226 -13.53 3.96 3.90
CA ILE A 226 -14.32 4.91 4.69
C ILE A 226 -15.59 4.20 5.12
N PHE A 227 -15.91 4.30 6.40
CA PHE A 227 -17.10 3.72 7.02
C PHE A 227 -18.04 4.82 7.50
N SER A 228 -19.34 4.53 7.48
CA SER A 228 -20.36 5.46 7.96
C SER A 228 -20.33 5.62 9.48
N GLY A 229 -20.05 4.55 10.23
CA GLY A 229 -20.02 4.56 11.70
C GLY A 229 -18.62 4.71 12.29
N SER A 230 -18.55 4.89 13.61
CA SER A 230 -17.29 4.87 14.34
C SER A 230 -16.78 3.44 14.49
N PHE A 231 -15.64 3.13 13.87
CA PHE A 231 -14.97 1.82 13.90
C PHE A 231 -15.81 0.64 13.40
N GLY A 232 -16.84 0.92 12.59
CA GLY A 232 -17.80 -0.06 12.09
C GLY A 232 -18.81 0.60 11.15
N GLY A 233 -19.87 -0.14 10.83
CA GLY A 233 -20.92 0.31 9.92
C GLY A 233 -20.65 0.03 8.44
N MET A 234 -21.46 0.63 7.59
CA MET A 234 -21.46 0.41 6.15
C MET A 234 -20.23 1.04 5.53
N THR A 235 -19.62 0.37 4.55
CA THR A 235 -18.48 0.94 3.81
C THR A 235 -19.02 1.93 2.79
N LEU A 236 -18.76 3.22 3.00
CA LEU A 236 -19.17 4.30 2.09
C LEU A 236 -18.30 4.35 0.84
N TRP A 237 -17.00 4.09 1.01
CA TRP A 237 -16.03 4.14 -0.07
C TRP A 237 -14.87 3.18 0.20
N GLU A 238 -14.39 2.54 -0.85
CA GLU A 238 -13.22 1.66 -0.83
C GLU A 238 -12.27 2.07 -1.95
N ASN A 239 -10.98 2.14 -1.64
CA ASN A 239 -9.97 2.50 -2.61
C ASN A 239 -9.68 1.31 -3.55
N PRO A 240 -9.99 1.39 -4.86
CA PRO A 240 -9.72 0.30 -5.79
C PRO A 240 -8.22 0.10 -6.05
N LYS A 241 -7.41 1.14 -5.89
CA LYS A 241 -5.95 1.11 -6.11
C LYS A 241 -5.19 0.56 -4.90
N TYR A 242 -5.84 0.41 -3.75
CA TYR A 242 -5.19 -0.04 -2.54
C TYR A 242 -4.85 -1.53 -2.59
N ILE A 243 -3.58 -1.85 -2.35
CA ILE A 243 -3.10 -3.23 -2.19
C ILE A 243 -2.47 -3.36 -0.81
N SER A 244 -2.96 -4.32 -0.01
CA SER A 244 -2.37 -4.55 1.30
C SER A 244 -0.91 -5.02 1.21
N PRO A 245 -0.02 -4.58 2.12
CA PRO A 245 1.37 -5.01 2.15
C PRO A 245 1.52 -6.53 2.28
N ALA A 246 0.58 -7.19 2.96
CA ALA A 246 0.52 -8.64 3.05
C ALA A 246 0.29 -9.30 1.68
N LYS A 247 -0.64 -8.78 0.87
CA LYS A 247 -0.91 -9.27 -0.49
C LYS A 247 0.27 -9.00 -1.42
N LEU A 248 0.91 -7.83 -1.30
CA LEU A 248 2.12 -7.49 -2.04
C LEU A 248 3.26 -8.49 -1.75
N ARG A 249 3.54 -8.77 -0.47
CA ARG A 249 4.54 -9.77 -0.06
C ARG A 249 4.19 -11.18 -0.53
N GLN A 250 2.92 -11.56 -0.48
CA GLN A 250 2.47 -12.85 -1.00
C GLN A 250 2.70 -12.94 -2.52
N ALA A 251 2.45 -11.88 -3.29
CA ALA A 251 2.71 -11.84 -4.72
C ALA A 251 4.21 -11.98 -5.03
N TYR A 252 5.09 -11.28 -4.29
CA TYR A 252 6.54 -11.45 -4.42
C TYR A 252 7.00 -12.87 -4.09
N SER A 253 6.49 -13.46 -3.00
CA SER A 253 6.80 -14.83 -2.61
C SER A 253 6.33 -15.84 -3.66
N LYS A 254 5.13 -15.68 -4.23
CA LYS A 254 4.63 -16.51 -5.33
C LYS A 254 5.51 -16.39 -6.59
N LYS A 255 5.88 -15.18 -6.99
CA LYS A 255 6.81 -14.95 -8.11
C LYS A 255 8.16 -15.66 -7.87
N ALA A 256 8.67 -15.63 -6.64
CA ALA A 256 9.90 -16.31 -6.27
C ALA A 256 9.75 -17.85 -6.23
N ALA A 257 8.59 -18.38 -5.81
CA ALA A 257 8.33 -19.82 -5.73
C ALA A 257 8.44 -20.52 -7.09
N HIS A 258 7.99 -19.87 -8.17
CA HIS A 258 8.06 -20.41 -9.52
C HIS A 258 9.47 -20.40 -10.14
N LYS A 259 10.53 -20.00 -9.42
CA LYS A 259 11.90 -20.02 -9.95
C LYS A 259 12.38 -21.44 -10.28
N TYR A 260 12.08 -22.41 -9.41
CA TYR A 260 12.47 -23.80 -9.61
C TYR A 260 11.71 -24.45 -10.77
N GLU A 261 10.38 -24.23 -10.83
CA GLU A 261 9.53 -24.72 -11.93
C GLU A 261 9.99 -24.14 -13.27
N ARG A 262 10.26 -22.82 -13.34
CA ARG A 262 10.81 -22.19 -14.54
C ARG A 262 12.18 -22.73 -14.94
N ARG A 263 13.01 -23.15 -13.98
CA ARG A 263 14.31 -23.78 -14.27
C ARG A 263 14.13 -25.14 -14.93
N ILE A 264 13.22 -25.96 -14.41
CA ILE A 264 12.89 -27.26 -15.02
C ILE A 264 12.28 -27.05 -16.40
N GLU A 265 11.31 -26.16 -16.53
CA GLU A 265 10.68 -25.84 -17.82
C GLU A 265 11.71 -25.36 -18.84
N LYS A 266 12.66 -24.50 -18.44
CA LYS A 266 13.74 -24.06 -19.32
C LYS A 266 14.67 -25.21 -19.72
N LYS A 267 14.98 -26.14 -18.80
CA LYS A 267 15.79 -27.33 -19.11
C LYS A 267 15.09 -28.24 -20.12
N VAL A 268 13.81 -28.52 -19.90
CA VAL A 268 12.98 -29.32 -20.81
C VAL A 268 12.81 -28.63 -22.17
N LEU A 269 12.60 -27.30 -22.18
CA LEU A 269 12.51 -26.52 -23.41
C LEU A 269 13.82 -26.57 -24.20
N TYR A 270 14.96 -26.41 -23.52
CA TYR A 270 16.28 -26.54 -24.12
C TYR A 270 16.48 -27.93 -24.71
N GLU A 271 16.22 -29.00 -23.95
CA GLU A 271 16.30 -30.38 -24.45
C GLU A 271 15.41 -30.60 -25.69
N SER A 272 14.21 -30.00 -25.72
CA SER A 272 13.29 -30.11 -26.87
C SER A 272 13.64 -29.25 -28.08
N THR A 273 14.36 -28.14 -27.87
CA THR A 273 14.75 -27.18 -28.92
C THR A 273 16.21 -27.34 -29.32
N LYS A 274 16.95 -28.23 -28.63
CA LYS A 274 18.34 -28.53 -28.93
C LYS A 274 18.41 -29.00 -30.39
N PRO A 275 19.12 -28.26 -31.26
CA PRO A 275 19.25 -28.67 -32.65
C PRO A 275 20.03 -29.98 -32.71
N GLU A 276 19.48 -30.99 -33.40
CA GLU A 276 20.12 -32.30 -33.62
C GLU A 276 21.21 -32.21 -34.70
N THR A 277 21.21 -31.14 -35.51
CA THR A 277 22.15 -30.88 -36.59
C THR A 277 22.89 -29.56 -36.36
N GLY A 278 24.14 -29.45 -36.82
CA GLY A 278 24.84 -28.17 -36.95
C GLY A 278 24.11 -27.21 -37.90
N TYR A 279 24.63 -25.98 -38.04
CA TYR A 279 24.14 -25.06 -39.06
C TYR A 279 24.24 -25.73 -40.44
N PRO A 280 23.20 -25.67 -41.28
CA PRO A 280 23.17 -26.33 -42.58
C PRO A 280 24.22 -25.83 -43.57
N ASP A 281 24.84 -24.67 -43.28
CA ASP A 281 25.82 -24.01 -44.15
C ASP A 281 27.27 -24.50 -43.91
N ILE A 282 27.50 -25.40 -42.95
CA ILE A 282 28.83 -25.92 -42.62
C ILE A 282 29.01 -27.31 -43.25
N GLU A 283 29.89 -27.40 -44.25
CA GLU A 283 30.35 -28.68 -44.79
C GLU A 283 31.04 -29.50 -43.68
N GLY A 284 30.63 -30.76 -43.48
CA GLY A 284 31.14 -31.62 -42.40
C GLY A 284 30.33 -31.62 -41.10
N ALA A 285 29.12 -31.05 -41.07
CA ALA A 285 28.23 -31.05 -39.89
C ALA A 285 27.87 -32.45 -39.33
N ASP A 286 28.15 -33.51 -40.10
CA ASP A 286 28.02 -34.90 -39.65
C ASP A 286 29.03 -35.29 -38.56
N PHE A 287 30.15 -34.57 -38.41
CA PHE A 287 31.13 -34.77 -37.34
C PHE A 287 30.50 -34.60 -35.95
N PHE A 288 29.59 -33.64 -35.78
CA PHE A 288 28.98 -33.30 -34.49
C PHE A 288 27.77 -34.17 -34.10
N LYS A 289 27.35 -35.12 -34.94
CA LYS A 289 26.20 -36.01 -34.66
C LYS A 289 26.60 -37.26 -33.87
N GLY A 290 26.36 -37.32 -32.56
CA GLY A 290 26.63 -38.52 -31.73
C GLY A 290 27.24 -38.17 -30.38
N ASP A 291 27.65 -39.18 -29.61
CA ASP A 291 28.38 -38.97 -28.36
C ASP A 291 29.82 -38.55 -28.67
N PRO A 292 30.28 -37.37 -28.18
CA PRO A 292 31.59 -36.81 -28.54
C PRO A 292 32.77 -37.71 -28.18
N MET A 293 32.62 -38.50 -27.12
CA MET A 293 33.65 -39.42 -26.62
C MET A 293 33.85 -40.65 -27.50
N GLU A 294 32.78 -41.16 -28.12
CA GLU A 294 32.87 -42.32 -29.02
C GLU A 294 33.45 -41.88 -30.36
N LYS A 295 33.02 -40.74 -30.88
CA LYS A 295 33.60 -40.18 -32.11
C LYS A 295 35.05 -39.76 -31.97
N ALA A 296 35.45 -39.21 -30.82
CA ALA A 296 36.86 -38.92 -30.57
C ALA A 296 37.71 -40.20 -30.61
N LYS A 297 37.19 -41.33 -30.09
CA LYS A 297 37.86 -42.63 -30.19
C LYS A 297 37.90 -43.14 -31.63
N GLU A 298 36.80 -43.04 -32.38
CA GLU A 298 36.76 -43.45 -33.79
C GLU A 298 37.73 -42.64 -34.68
N VAL A 299 37.93 -41.35 -34.39
CA VAL A 299 38.89 -40.50 -35.11
C VAL A 299 40.32 -40.91 -34.77
N VAL A 300 40.65 -41.13 -33.51
CA VAL A 300 41.98 -41.61 -33.10
C VAL A 300 42.29 -42.98 -33.72
N VAL A 301 41.32 -43.91 -33.74
CA VAL A 301 41.48 -45.22 -34.38
C VAL A 301 41.67 -45.08 -35.89
N LYS A 302 40.93 -44.18 -36.55
CA LYS A 302 41.11 -43.91 -38.00
C LYS A 302 42.45 -43.23 -38.32
N GLU A 303 42.94 -42.35 -37.46
CA GLU A 303 44.25 -41.73 -37.61
C GLU A 303 45.35 -42.80 -37.49
N GLU A 304 45.25 -43.70 -36.50
CA GLU A 304 46.15 -44.85 -36.33
C GLU A 304 46.09 -45.88 -37.49
N GLU A 305 44.93 -46.08 -38.10
CA GLU A 305 44.77 -46.92 -39.30
C GLU A 305 45.30 -46.23 -40.56
N SER A 306 45.14 -44.91 -40.67
CA SER A 306 45.62 -44.13 -41.81
C SER A 306 47.14 -44.05 -41.87
N GLU A 307 47.81 -43.91 -40.73
CA GLU A 307 49.27 -43.96 -40.61
C GLU A 307 49.84 -45.34 -40.98
N LYS A 308 49.07 -46.42 -40.76
CA LYS A 308 49.43 -47.78 -41.21
C LYS A 308 49.19 -48.00 -42.70
N SER A 309 48.18 -47.32 -43.28
CA SER A 309 47.86 -47.42 -44.71
C SER A 309 48.68 -46.49 -45.61
N SER A 310 49.35 -45.45 -45.06
CA SER A 310 50.24 -44.59 -45.83
C SER A 310 51.54 -45.27 -46.29
N GLU A 311 51.77 -46.53 -45.89
CA GLU A 311 52.86 -47.37 -46.42
C GLU A 311 52.44 -48.25 -47.60
N GLU A 312 51.15 -48.42 -47.89
CA GLU A 312 50.69 -49.28 -49.00
C GLU A 312 49.51 -48.66 -49.79
N ASP A 313 49.83 -48.27 -51.03
CA ASP A 313 48.96 -48.17 -52.22
C ASP A 313 48.17 -46.88 -52.57
N ASN A 314 48.65 -46.26 -53.67
CA ASN A 314 47.89 -45.44 -54.62
C ASN A 314 47.18 -46.36 -55.64
N LEU A 315 45.86 -46.19 -55.91
CA LEU A 315 45.19 -46.31 -57.24
C LEU A 315 43.63 -46.20 -57.17
N VAL A 316 43.12 -45.06 -57.70
CA VAL A 316 41.92 -44.75 -58.53
C VAL A 316 40.59 -45.59 -58.52
N GLU A 317 39.52 -44.89 -58.07
CA GLU A 317 38.12 -44.69 -58.55
C GLU A 317 36.96 -45.74 -58.69
N ASN A 318 35.77 -45.20 -58.31
CA ASN A 318 34.39 -45.30 -58.84
C ASN A 318 33.36 -46.33 -58.31
N ILE A 319 32.38 -45.87 -57.50
CA ILE A 319 31.03 -46.48 -57.37
C ILE A 319 29.93 -45.40 -57.20
N ALA A 320 28.87 -45.51 -58.01
CA ALA A 320 27.67 -44.65 -58.09
C ALA A 320 26.66 -44.83 -56.91
N PRO A 321 25.71 -43.90 -56.68
CA PRO A 321 24.82 -43.95 -55.51
C PRO A 321 23.48 -44.65 -55.78
N LYS A 322 22.96 -45.40 -54.79
CA LYS A 322 21.56 -45.84 -54.70
C LYS A 322 20.92 -45.34 -53.41
N ASN A 323 19.99 -44.39 -53.54
CA ASN A 323 19.09 -43.94 -52.46
C ASN A 323 17.73 -44.65 -52.56
N LYS A 324 17.22 -45.16 -51.44
CA LYS A 324 15.78 -45.36 -51.19
C LYS A 324 15.46 -44.95 -49.75
N GLY A 325 14.98 -43.72 -49.57
CA GLY A 325 14.54 -43.18 -48.29
C GLY A 325 13.12 -43.62 -47.92
N LYS A 326 12.92 -44.02 -46.66
CA LYS A 326 11.58 -44.12 -46.05
C LYS A 326 11.14 -42.72 -45.61
N ALA A 327 9.93 -42.31 -46.01
CA ALA A 327 9.38 -40.98 -45.74
C ALA A 327 9.24 -40.71 -44.22
N LYS A 328 9.81 -39.59 -43.75
CA LYS A 328 9.68 -39.10 -42.38
C LYS A 328 8.31 -38.43 -42.20
N PRO A 329 7.60 -38.63 -41.06
CA PRO A 329 6.35 -37.93 -40.80
C PRO A 329 6.60 -36.43 -40.59
N ASP A 330 5.63 -35.64 -41.04
CA ASP A 330 5.66 -34.19 -41.08
C ASP A 330 6.02 -33.57 -39.71
N MET A 331 6.95 -32.61 -39.69
CA MET A 331 7.57 -32.06 -38.47
C MET A 331 6.55 -31.53 -37.46
N ALA A 332 5.40 -31.05 -37.94
CA ALA A 332 4.28 -30.60 -37.12
C ALA A 332 3.69 -31.72 -36.25
N ILE A 333 3.63 -32.96 -36.79
CA ILE A 333 3.09 -34.14 -36.11
C ILE A 333 4.06 -34.59 -35.01
N ARG A 334 5.37 -34.64 -35.28
CA ARG A 334 6.40 -34.94 -34.28
C ARG A 334 6.40 -33.90 -33.15
N ARG A 335 6.23 -32.62 -33.47
CA ARG A 335 6.14 -31.53 -32.48
C ARG A 335 4.87 -31.59 -31.61
N LYS A 336 3.73 -31.98 -32.18
CA LYS A 336 2.48 -32.26 -31.43
C LYS A 336 2.64 -33.44 -30.49
N GLN A 337 3.26 -34.52 -30.95
CA GLN A 337 3.50 -35.73 -30.14
C GLN A 337 4.46 -35.46 -28.98
N LEU A 338 5.52 -34.67 -29.19
CA LEU A 338 6.46 -34.27 -28.14
C LEU A 338 5.81 -33.34 -27.10
N LYS A 339 4.97 -32.39 -27.52
CA LYS A 339 4.16 -31.56 -26.61
C LYS A 339 3.17 -32.38 -25.78
N ALA A 340 2.56 -33.40 -26.35
CA ALA A 340 1.65 -34.29 -25.63
C ALA A 340 2.41 -35.12 -24.57
N LYS A 341 3.59 -35.65 -24.91
CA LYS A 341 4.45 -36.39 -23.98
C LYS A 341 4.95 -35.51 -22.83
N SER A 342 5.37 -34.27 -23.09
CA SER A 342 5.83 -33.36 -22.03
C SER A 342 4.70 -32.93 -21.09
N LYS A 343 3.49 -32.75 -21.60
CA LYS A 343 2.29 -32.46 -20.79
C LYS A 343 1.93 -33.64 -19.88
N ALA A 344 1.99 -34.87 -20.38
CA ALA A 344 1.74 -36.08 -19.59
C ALA A 344 2.75 -36.26 -18.43
N ILE A 345 4.03 -35.97 -18.66
CA ILE A 345 5.07 -36.01 -17.63
C ILE A 345 4.83 -34.93 -16.56
N SER A 346 4.48 -33.72 -16.97
CA SER A 346 4.13 -32.62 -16.05
C SER A 346 2.94 -32.97 -15.16
N ASP A 347 1.90 -33.60 -15.73
CA ASP A 347 0.70 -33.99 -14.98
C ASP A 347 0.96 -35.18 -14.03
N GLN A 348 1.84 -36.12 -14.39
CA GLN A 348 2.30 -37.17 -13.46
C GLN A 348 3.09 -36.59 -12.27
N ILE A 349 3.94 -35.59 -12.49
CA ILE A 349 4.69 -34.92 -11.42
C ILE A 349 3.73 -34.17 -10.48
N LYS A 350 2.70 -33.50 -11.02
CA LYS A 350 1.67 -32.82 -10.21
C LYS A 350 0.84 -33.81 -9.37
N LYS A 351 0.45 -34.96 -9.94
CA LYS A 351 -0.25 -36.03 -9.21
C LYS A 351 0.59 -36.59 -8.06
N ARG A 352 1.90 -36.85 -8.28
CA ARG A 352 2.83 -37.29 -7.22
C ARG A 352 2.98 -36.26 -6.09
N LYS A 353 2.98 -34.97 -6.40
CA LYS A 353 3.03 -33.90 -5.38
C LYS A 353 1.74 -33.73 -4.60
N GLN A 354 0.57 -34.04 -5.19
CA GLN A 354 -0.71 -34.05 -4.46
C GLN A 354 -0.81 -35.22 -3.48
N PHE A 355 -0.29 -36.41 -3.83
CA PHE A 355 -0.24 -37.56 -2.91
C PHE A 355 0.63 -37.30 -1.67
N LYS A 356 1.75 -36.59 -1.80
CA LYS A 356 2.60 -36.19 -0.65
C LYS A 356 1.95 -35.14 0.28
N LYS A 357 0.82 -34.53 -0.10
CA LYS A 357 0.09 -33.55 0.73
C LYS A 357 -1.07 -34.14 1.56
N LYS A 358 -1.41 -35.43 1.40
CA LYS A 358 -2.33 -36.08 2.35
C LYS A 358 -1.58 -36.29 3.67
N LYS A 359 -2.00 -35.56 4.71
CA LYS A 359 -1.46 -35.65 6.08
C LYS A 359 -1.56 -37.09 6.60
N PRO A 360 -0.60 -37.57 7.42
CA PRO A 360 -0.76 -38.83 8.12
C PRO A 360 -2.00 -38.75 9.03
N LEU A 361 -2.88 -39.75 8.97
CA LEU A 361 -3.95 -39.93 9.95
C LEU A 361 -3.29 -40.08 11.33
N LYS A 362 -3.78 -39.30 12.31
CA LYS A 362 -3.39 -39.47 13.71
C LYS A 362 -3.87 -40.85 14.18
N CYS A 363 -2.95 -41.68 14.66
CA CYS A 363 -3.30 -42.85 15.46
C CYS A 363 -3.79 -42.40 16.85
N PRO A 364 -4.83 -43.03 17.41
CA PRO A 364 -5.32 -42.74 18.75
C PRO A 364 -4.49 -43.50 19.80
N HIS A 365 -3.92 -42.76 20.74
CA HIS A 365 -3.60 -43.23 22.09
C HIS A 365 -4.06 -42.17 23.08
#